data_AF-A0A5C5ZY20-F1
#
_entry.id   AF-A0A5C5ZY20-F1
#
_cell.length_a   1.000
_cell.length_b   1.000
_cell.length_c   1.000
_cell.angle_alpha   90.00
_cell.angle_beta   90.00
_cell.angle_gamma   90.00
#
_symmetry.space_group_name_H-M   'P 1'
#
loop_
_entity.id
_entity.type
_entity.pdbx_description
1 polymer ?
#
loop_
_entity_poly.entity_id
_entity_poly.type
_entity_poly.pdbx_seq_one_letter_code
_entity_poly.pdbx_strand_id
1 'polypeptide(L)'
;MTAAVVAELSAMGVAVVCSTPGKIRLTVDAGEVPAEAVAIARDHKPALLAHLRPNCRPHNNPANYIDTPAPGRPGWIRTTCRVCGRFVGYRQNAGR
;
A
#
# COMPACT_ATOMS: atom_id res chain seq x y z
N MET A 1 -8.94 -0.70 -12.82
CA MET A 1 -8.50 0.66 -13.19
C MET A 1 -7.51 1.24 -12.19
N THR A 2 -7.77 1.23 -10.87
CA THR A 2 -6.87 1.86 -9.89
C THR A 2 -5.49 1.21 -9.73
N ALA A 3 -5.37 -0.11 -9.91
CA ALA A 3 -4.09 -0.81 -9.90
C ALA A 3 -3.19 -0.41 -11.08
N ALA A 4 -3.78 -0.07 -12.24
CA ALA A 4 -3.04 0.39 -13.41
C ALA A 4 -2.43 1.78 -13.15
N VAL A 5 -3.20 2.70 -12.54
CA VAL A 5 -2.71 4.05 -12.19
C VAL A 5 -1.58 4.01 -11.16
N VAL A 6 -1.66 3.11 -10.17
CA VAL A 6 -0.56 2.92 -9.20
C VAL A 6 0.69 2.33 -9.88
N ALA A 7 0.50 1.40 -10.82
CA ALA A 7 1.59 0.81 -11.59
C ALA A 7 2.26 1.85 -12.52
N GLU A 8 1.47 2.71 -13.15
CA GLU A 8 1.94 3.81 -14.00
C GLU A 8 2.76 4.83 -13.20
N LEU A 9 2.26 5.27 -12.04
CA LEU A 9 3.00 6.15 -11.13
C LEU A 9 4.29 5.48 -10.61
N SER A 10 4.24 4.18 -10.32
CA SER A 10 5.42 3.42 -9.90
C SER A 10 6.45 3.26 -11.02
N ALA A 11 6.02 3.10 -12.28
CA ALA A 11 6.89 3.05 -13.44
C ALA A 11 7.61 4.40 -13.69
N MET A 12 6.99 5.51 -13.28
CA MET A 12 7.61 6.84 -13.24
C MET A 12 8.53 7.06 -12.03
N GLY A 13 8.75 6.04 -11.20
CA GLY A 13 9.53 6.15 -9.95
C GLY A 13 8.81 6.94 -8.85
N VAL A 14 7.50 7.18 -9.01
CA VAL A 14 6.69 7.96 -8.08
C VAL A 14 5.87 7.01 -7.22
N ALA A 15 6.25 6.92 -5.95
CA ALA A 15 5.43 6.24 -4.98
C ALA A 15 4.27 7.16 -4.55
N VAL A 16 3.10 6.58 -4.24
CA VAL A 16 1.88 7.31 -3.82
C VAL A 16 1.46 6.87 -2.43
N VAL A 17 1.42 7.76 -1.44
CA VAL A 17 0.98 7.47 -0.05
C VAL A 17 -0.31 8.22 0.28
N CYS A 18 -1.20 7.59 1.05
CA CYS A 18 -2.24 8.31 1.78
C CYS A 18 -1.68 8.77 3.13
N SER A 19 -1.38 10.08 3.27
CA SER A 19 -0.74 10.65 4.47
C SER A 19 -1.73 10.95 5.60
N THR A 20 -2.95 11.37 5.24
CA THR A 20 -4.09 11.59 6.15
C THR A 20 -5.36 11.27 5.37
N PRO A 21 -6.51 11.01 6.02
CA PRO A 21 -7.77 10.84 5.32
C PRO A 21 -8.00 11.96 4.29
N GLY A 22 -8.22 11.60 3.03
CA GLY A 22 -8.46 12.56 1.94
C GLY A 22 -7.21 13.24 1.34
N LYS A 23 -6.00 13.00 1.87
CA LYS A 23 -4.76 13.57 1.33
C LYS A 23 -3.83 12.48 0.79
N ILE A 24 -3.35 12.70 -0.42
CA ILE A 24 -2.34 11.89 -1.09
C ILE A 24 -1.02 12.67 -1.09
N ARG A 25 0.08 11.98 -0.78
CA ARG A 25 1.45 12.46 -0.93
C ARG A 25 2.13 11.65 -2.03
N LEU A 26 2.84 12.32 -2.92
CA LEU A 26 3.71 11.70 -3.91
C LEU A 26 5.14 11.80 -3.40
N THR A 27 5.93 10.75 -3.56
CA THR A 27 7.36 10.76 -3.22
C THR A 27 8.14 10.07 -4.31
N VAL A 28 9.32 10.60 -4.61
CA VAL A 28 10.31 10.00 -5.52
C VAL A 28 11.59 9.73 -4.73
N ASP A 29 12.39 8.78 -5.20
CA ASP A 29 13.64 8.39 -4.51
C ASP A 29 14.74 9.46 -4.66
N ALA A 30 14.73 10.22 -5.75
CA ALA A 30 15.62 11.35 -5.96
C ALA A 30 14.98 12.40 -6.88
N GLY A 31 15.20 13.69 -6.57
CA GLY A 31 14.72 14.81 -7.38
C GLY A 31 13.30 15.26 -7.07
N GLU A 32 12.69 15.96 -8.03
CA GLU A 32 11.35 16.50 -7.93
C GLU A 32 10.30 15.52 -8.48
N VAL A 33 9.07 15.60 -7.97
CA VAL A 33 7.97 14.78 -8.49
C VAL A 33 7.61 15.27 -9.90
N PRO A 34 7.60 14.39 -10.92
CA PRO A 34 7.22 14.77 -12.28
C PRO A 34 5.84 15.43 -12.33
N ALA A 35 5.70 16.51 -13.09
CA ALA A 35 4.43 17.23 -13.24
C ALA A 35 3.31 16.33 -13.82
N GLU A 36 3.68 15.39 -14.69
CA GLU A 36 2.78 14.38 -15.24
C GLU A 36 2.21 13.46 -14.14
N ALA A 37 3.05 12.99 -13.22
CA ALA A 37 2.62 12.17 -12.10
C ALA A 37 1.68 12.95 -11.15
N VAL A 38 1.90 14.27 -11.00
CA VAL A 38 0.98 15.14 -10.26
C VAL A 38 -0.38 15.23 -10.95
N ALA A 39 -0.42 15.38 -12.27
CA ALA A 39 -1.66 15.44 -13.05
C ALA A 39 -2.45 14.12 -12.94
N ILE A 40 -1.79 12.98 -13.17
CA ILE A 40 -2.39 11.64 -13.05
C ILE A 40 -2.94 11.41 -11.64
N ALA A 41 -2.16 11.74 -10.60
CA ALA A 41 -2.60 11.59 -9.22
C ALA A 41 -3.80 12.49 -8.86
N ARG A 42 -3.88 13.68 -9.47
CA ARG A 42 -4.99 14.62 -9.28
C ARG A 42 -6.27 14.08 -9.90
N ASP A 43 -6.20 13.64 -11.15
CA ASP A 43 -7.37 13.21 -11.92
C ASP A 43 -7.94 11.88 -11.39
N HIS A 44 -7.08 11.02 -10.84
CA HIS A 44 -7.47 9.75 -10.23
C HIS A 44 -7.55 9.78 -8.70
N LYS A 45 -7.51 10.97 -8.08
CA LYS A 45 -7.47 11.13 -6.61
C LYS A 45 -8.55 10.32 -5.85
N PRO A 46 -9.83 10.32 -6.24
CA PRO A 46 -10.86 9.55 -5.53
C PRO A 46 -10.62 8.05 -5.60
N ALA A 47 -10.22 7.54 -6.77
CA ALA A 47 -9.90 6.13 -6.96
C ALA A 47 -8.65 5.75 -6.13
N LEU A 48 -7.61 6.58 -6.17
CA LEU A 48 -6.40 6.39 -5.37
C LEU A 48 -6.68 6.40 -3.87
N LEU A 49 -7.53 7.30 -3.36
CA LEU A 49 -7.93 7.31 -1.94
C LEU A 49 -8.76 6.08 -1.54
N ALA A 50 -9.61 5.58 -2.43
CA ALA A 50 -10.38 4.35 -2.18
C ALA A 50 -9.47 3.10 -2.15
N HIS A 51 -8.37 3.12 -2.92
CA HIS A 51 -7.42 2.02 -2.99
C HIS A 51 -6.30 2.12 -1.94
N LEU A 52 -5.86 3.33 -1.60
CA LEU A 52 -4.81 3.60 -0.63
C LEU A 52 -5.44 3.80 0.75
N ARG A 53 -5.34 2.81 1.62
CA ARG A 53 -5.75 2.99 3.02
C ARG A 53 -4.81 3.97 3.74
N PRO A 54 -5.31 4.78 4.69
CA PRO A 54 -4.48 5.68 5.47
C PRO A 54 -3.29 4.94 6.10
N ASN A 55 -2.09 5.45 5.86
CA ASN A 55 -0.84 5.07 6.53
C ASN A 55 -0.27 3.65 6.30
N CYS A 56 -0.53 2.98 5.18
CA CYS A 56 0.39 1.92 4.78
C CYS A 56 0.41 1.69 3.26
N ARG A 57 1.40 2.29 2.61
CA ARG A 57 1.78 2.07 1.21
C ARG A 57 1.99 0.58 0.81
N PRO A 58 2.50 -0.31 1.68
CA PRO A 58 2.83 -1.70 1.31
C PRO A 58 1.80 -2.79 1.64
N HIS A 59 0.59 -2.49 2.14
CA HIS A 59 -0.42 -3.53 2.45
C HIS A 59 -0.97 -4.29 1.23
N ASN A 60 -0.50 -3.96 0.02
CA ASN A 60 -0.94 -4.58 -1.22
C ASN A 60 0.15 -5.47 -1.83
N ASN A 61 1.34 -5.54 -1.21
CA ASN A 61 2.46 -6.35 -1.68
C ASN A 61 2.74 -7.48 -0.67
N PRO A 62 2.39 -8.75 -0.99
CA PRO A 62 2.65 -9.90 -0.14
C PRO A 62 4.13 -10.11 0.24
N ALA A 63 5.08 -9.63 -0.57
CA ALA A 63 6.51 -9.69 -0.24
C ALA A 63 6.88 -8.89 1.03
N ASN A 64 5.99 -7.98 1.45
CA ASN A 64 6.16 -7.17 2.66
C ASN A 64 5.43 -7.73 3.88
N TYR A 65 4.85 -8.93 3.78
CA TYR A 65 4.11 -9.54 4.88
C TYR A 65 5.07 -10.24 5.84
N ILE A 66 4.90 -9.96 7.13
CA ILE A 66 5.49 -10.73 8.23
C ILE A 66 4.36 -11.56 8.82
N ASP A 67 4.55 -12.86 8.76
CA ASP A 67 3.56 -13.83 9.17
C ASP A 67 4.00 -14.46 10.48
N THR A 68 3.14 -14.35 11.48
CA THR A 68 3.38 -14.94 12.80
C THR A 68 2.20 -15.83 13.16
N PRO A 69 2.43 -16.98 13.81
CA PRO A 69 1.33 -17.77 14.38
C PRO A 69 0.50 -16.88 15.30
N ALA A 70 -0.83 -16.94 15.19
CA ALA A 70 -1.72 -16.22 16.08
C ALA A 70 -1.91 -17.04 17.38
N PRO A 71 -1.32 -16.65 18.53
CA PRO A 71 -1.31 -17.52 19.72
C PRO A 71 -2.70 -17.83 20.27
N GLY A 72 -3.65 -16.89 20.10
CA GLY A 72 -5.04 -17.06 20.51
C GLY A 72 -5.97 -17.65 19.44
N ARG A 73 -5.46 -18.05 18.28
CA ARG A 73 -6.24 -18.64 17.18
C ARG A 73 -5.44 -19.74 16.49
N PRO A 74 -5.45 -20.98 17.05
CA PRO A 74 -4.80 -22.12 16.42
C PRO A 74 -5.24 -22.28 14.95
N GLY A 75 -4.29 -22.51 14.06
CA GLY A 75 -4.56 -22.61 12.62
C GLY A 75 -4.69 -21.26 11.89
N TRP A 76 -4.45 -20.12 12.55
CA TRP A 76 -4.44 -18.81 11.92
C TRP A 76 -3.07 -18.14 12.00
N ILE A 77 -2.75 -17.38 10.96
CA ILE A 77 -1.57 -16.53 10.87
C ILE A 77 -2.02 -15.09 11.03
N ARG A 78 -1.33 -14.36 11.92
CA ARG A 78 -1.41 -12.91 12.03
C ARG A 78 -0.37 -12.31 11.09
N THR A 79 -0.85 -11.52 10.13
CA THR A 79 0.01 -10.83 9.16
C THR A 79 0.17 -9.37 9.58
N THR A 80 1.42 -8.93 9.71
CA THR A 80 1.79 -7.52 9.86
C THR A 80 2.64 -7.08 8.67
N CYS A 81 2.72 -5.77 8.44
CA CYS A 81 3.55 -5.24 7.37
C CYS A 81 4.98 -4.97 7.86
N ARG A 82 5.99 -5.51 7.18
CA ARG A 82 7.41 -5.26 7.52
C ARG A 82 7.86 -3.80 7.39
N VAL A 83 7.14 -3.01 6.60
CA VAL A 83 7.52 -1.62 6.30
C VAL A 83 6.89 -0.62 7.26
N CYS A 84 5.61 -0.82 7.64
CA CYS A 84 4.91 0.12 8.52
C CYS A 84 4.56 -0.47 9.90
N GLY A 85 4.85 -1.76 10.15
CA GLY A 85 4.56 -2.47 11.39
C GLY A 85 3.07 -2.72 11.67
N ARG A 86 2.16 -2.21 10.83
CA ARG A 86 0.71 -2.28 11.06
C ARG A 86 0.16 -3.67 10.77
N PHE A 87 -0.94 -3.96 11.45
CA PHE A 87 -1.73 -5.17 11.22
C PHE A 87 -2.40 -5.13 9.84
N VAL A 88 -2.21 -6.19 9.06
CA VAL A 88 -2.81 -6.37 7.72
C VAL A 88 -4.09 -7.18 7.81
N GLY A 89 -4.07 -8.30 8.55
CA GLY A 89 -5.20 -9.21 8.67
C GLY A 89 -4.82 -10.56 9.28
N TYR A 90 -5.83 -11.41 9.46
CA TYR A 90 -5.65 -12.83 9.75
C TYR A 90 -5.88 -13.65 8.50
N ARG A 91 -5.09 -14.70 8.30
CA ARG A 91 -5.29 -15.69 7.24
C ARG A 91 -5.26 -17.09 7.81
N GLN A 92 -6.00 -18.01 7.21
CA GLN A 92 -5.90 -19.42 7.60
C GLN A 92 -4.50 -19.93 7.24
N ASN A 93 -3.87 -20.60 8.19
CA ASN A 93 -2.74 -21.44 7.88
C ASN A 93 -3.32 -22.63 7.11
N ALA A 94 -3.32 -22.57 5.78
CA ALA A 94 -3.67 -23.70 4.94
C ALA A 94 -2.59 -24.75 5.21
N GLY A 95 -2.84 -25.59 6.21
CA GLY A 95 -1.99 -26.69 6.57
C GLY A 95 -1.68 -27.48 5.32
N ARG A 96 -0.39 -27.66 5.05
CA ARG A 96 0.04 -28.81 4.28
C ARG A 96 -0.20 -30.05 5.14
#